data_AF-A0A564Q5E5-F1
#
_entry.id   AF-A0A564Q5E5-F1
#
_cell.length_a   1.000
_cell.length_b   1.000
_cell.length_c   1.000
_cell.angle_alpha   90.00
_cell.angle_beta   90.00
_cell.angle_gamma   90.00
#
_symmetry.space_group_name_H-M   'P 1'
#
loop_
_entity.id
_entity.type
_entity.pdbx_description
1 polymer ?
#
loop_
_entity_poly.entity_id
_entity_poly.type
_entity_poly.pdbx_seq_one_letter_code
_entity_poly.pdbx_strand_id
1 'polypeptide(L)'
;MGNRRYEEIEKAAKVLGLHDTATMNEIKENYRKLMIRWHPDICRENQKKCEEMVREIAHAYRIIIDYCNNYEYSFRREDLKRARSYKEYEEWWHERFGDDPIWGEGNRRKNAEG
;
A
#
# COMPACT_ATOMS: atom_id res chain seq x y z
N MET A 1 20.42 10.66 -11.99
CA MET A 1 19.03 10.55 -12.48
C MET A 1 18.29 9.42 -11.75
N GLY A 2 18.17 9.50 -10.42
CA GLY A 2 17.55 8.45 -9.59
C GLY A 2 16.18 8.81 -8.99
N ASN A 3 15.83 10.10 -8.90
CA ASN A 3 14.62 10.53 -8.22
C ASN A 3 13.31 10.28 -8.99
N ARG A 4 13.36 10.31 -10.33
CA ARG A 4 12.16 10.26 -11.16
C ARG A 4 11.34 8.97 -10.98
N ARG A 5 12.01 7.84 -10.75
CA ARG A 5 11.37 6.53 -10.58
C ARG A 5 10.59 6.43 -9.26
N TYR A 6 11.09 7.02 -8.18
CA TYR A 6 10.40 6.99 -6.89
C TYR A 6 9.13 7.85 -6.91
N GLU A 7 9.22 9.04 -7.50
CA GLU A 7 8.06 9.94 -7.66
C GLU A 7 6.95 9.29 -8.48
N GLU A 8 7.30 8.55 -9.54
CA GLU A 8 6.34 7.81 -10.37
C GLU A 8 5.66 6.66 -9.61
N ILE A 9 6.41 5.91 -8.79
CA ILE A 9 5.87 4.84 -7.95
C ILE A 9 4.94 5.41 -6.88
N GLU A 10 5.35 6.49 -6.20
CA GLU A 10 4.54 7.12 -5.16
C GLU A 10 3.23 7.69 -5.73
N LYS A 11 3.30 8.32 -6.91
CA LYS A 11 2.11 8.80 -7.62
C LYS A 11 1.20 7.64 -8.02
N ALA A 12 1.77 6.54 -8.55
CA ALA A 12 1.00 5.36 -8.92
C ALA A 12 0.30 4.72 -7.71
N ALA A 13 0.96 4.66 -6.55
CA ALA A 13 0.36 4.16 -5.31
C ALA A 13 -0.84 5.02 -4.88
N LYS A 14 -0.71 6.34 -4.96
CA LYS A 14 -1.82 7.28 -4.67
C LYS A 14 -3.00 7.11 -5.63
N VAL A 15 -2.76 6.93 -6.93
CA VAL A 15 -3.82 6.67 -7.93
C VAL A 15 -4.59 5.39 -7.61
N LEU A 16 -3.90 4.34 -7.17
CA LEU A 16 -4.51 3.08 -6.77
C LEU A 16 -5.14 3.12 -5.37
N GLY A 17 -5.01 4.24 -4.64
CA GLY A 17 -5.51 4.38 -3.27
C GLY A 17 -4.82 3.45 -2.29
N LEU A 18 -3.52 3.21 -2.46
CA LEU A 18 -2.69 2.40 -1.56
C LEU A 18 -2.12 3.28 -0.44
N HIS A 19 -1.97 2.70 0.75
CA HIS A 19 -1.25 3.29 1.87
C HIS A 19 0.27 3.15 1.67
N ASP A 20 1.08 3.66 2.61
CA ASP A 20 2.55 3.57 2.57
C ASP A 20 3.05 2.12 2.44
N THR A 21 2.26 1.18 2.94
CA THR A 21 2.46 -0.27 2.78
C THR A 21 1.19 -0.92 2.23
N ALA A 22 1.35 -1.80 1.24
CA ALA A 22 0.25 -2.60 0.72
C ALA A 22 0.76 -3.98 0.28
N THR A 23 -0.05 -5.00 0.54
CA THR A 23 0.18 -6.36 0.06
C THR A 23 -0.21 -6.51 -1.41
N MET A 24 0.34 -7.52 -2.08
CA MET A 24 -0.04 -7.85 -3.46
C MET A 24 -1.55 -8.12 -3.61
N ASN A 25 -2.21 -8.60 -2.56
CA ASN A 25 -3.65 -8.83 -2.59
C ASN A 25 -4.44 -7.52 -2.55
N GLU A 26 -4.06 -6.58 -1.67
CA GLU A 26 -4.65 -5.24 -1.59
C GLU A 26 -4.47 -4.45 -2.88
N ILE A 27 -3.28 -4.53 -3.49
CA ILE A 27 -2.99 -3.90 -4.79
C ILE A 27 -3.99 -4.39 -5.86
N LYS A 28 -4.19 -5.71 -5.96
CA LYS A 28 -5.12 -6.32 -6.93
C LYS A 28 -6.57 -5.99 -6.62
N GLU A 29 -6.93 -5.99 -5.35
CA GLU A 29 -8.30 -5.69 -4.90
C GLU A 29 -8.69 -4.24 -5.21
N ASN A 30 -7.83 -3.27 -4.85
CA ASN A 30 -8.09 -1.87 -5.12
C ASN A 30 -8.12 -1.55 -6.62
N TYR A 31 -7.24 -2.17 -7.42
CA TYR A 31 -7.30 -2.07 -8.88
C TYR A 31 -8.66 -2.53 -9.42
N ARG A 32 -9.16 -3.70 -9.00
CA ARG A 32 -10.47 -4.21 -9.43
C ARG A 32 -11.61 -3.27 -9.03
N LYS A 33 -11.61 -2.77 -7.79
CA LYS A 33 -12.62 -1.82 -7.30
C LYS A 33 -12.64 -0.55 -8.15
N LEU A 34 -11.47 0.01 -8.48
CA LEU A 34 -11.34 1.22 -9.29
C LEU A 34 -11.79 0.99 -10.74
N MET A 35 -11.42 -0.14 -11.35
CA MET A 35 -11.85 -0.50 -12.70
C MET A 35 -13.36 -0.66 -12.83
N ILE A 36 -14.03 -1.24 -11.84
CA ILE A 36 -15.49 -1.34 -11.81
C ILE A 36 -16.11 0.06 -11.65
N ARG A 37 -15.56 0.90 -10.78
CA ARG A 37 -16.07 2.27 -10.54
C ARG A 37 -16.01 3.15 -11.79
N TRP A 38 -14.93 3.05 -12.56
CA TRP A 38 -14.69 3.88 -13.75
C TRP A 38 -15.03 3.18 -15.07
N HIS A 39 -15.63 1.97 -15.02
CA HIS A 39 -16.04 1.24 -16.20
C HIS A 39 -17.01 2.09 -17.06
N PRO A 40 -16.86 2.14 -18.39
CA PRO A 40 -17.69 2.99 -19.26
C PRO A 40 -19.19 2.74 -19.11
N ASP A 41 -19.62 1.49 -18.84
CA ASP A 41 -21.03 1.15 -18.58
C ASP A 41 -21.56 1.57 -17.19
N ILE A 42 -20.69 1.75 -16.20
CA ILE A 42 -21.08 2.00 -14.79
C ILE A 42 -20.89 3.48 -14.44
N CYS A 43 -19.91 4.12 -15.07
CA CYS A 43 -19.52 5.49 -14.83
C CYS A 43 -20.61 6.46 -15.31
N ARG A 44 -21.24 7.16 -14.37
CA ARG A 44 -22.25 8.19 -14.64
C ARG A 44 -21.66 9.56 -14.99
N GLU A 45 -20.34 9.68 -14.95
CA GLU A 45 -19.62 10.88 -15.38
C GLU A 45 -19.45 10.93 -16.90
N ASN A 46 -18.85 12.01 -17.40
CA ASN A 46 -18.53 12.16 -18.81
C ASN A 46 -17.65 10.98 -19.28
N GLN A 47 -18.07 10.31 -20.35
CA GLN A 47 -17.38 9.15 -20.94
C GLN A 47 -15.88 9.40 -21.16
N LYS A 48 -15.50 10.63 -21.53
CA LYS A 48 -14.10 11.02 -21.71
C LYS A 48 -13.30 10.97 -20.39
N LYS A 49 -13.89 11.41 -19.28
CA LYS A 49 -13.25 11.32 -17.96
C LYS A 49 -13.12 9.88 -17.50
N CYS A 50 -14.15 9.07 -17.70
CA CYS A 50 -14.13 7.65 -17.31
C CYS A 50 -13.00 6.92 -18.05
N GLU A 51 -12.84 7.19 -19.34
CA GLU A 51 -11.75 6.61 -20.15
C GLU A 51 -10.36 7.10 -19.71
N GLU A 52 -10.20 8.39 -19.41
CA GLU A 52 -8.94 8.92 -18.85
C GLU A 52 -8.58 8.25 -17.53
N MET A 53 -9.54 8.12 -16.61
CA MET A 53 -9.32 7.49 -15.31
C MET A 53 -8.96 6.01 -15.45
N VAL A 54 -9.66 5.25 -16.29
CA VAL A 54 -9.33 3.84 -16.55
C VAL A 54 -7.90 3.70 -17.10
N ARG A 55 -7.51 4.58 -18.02
CA ARG A 55 -6.15 4.60 -18.59
C ARG A 55 -5.11 4.92 -17.50
N GLU A 56 -5.38 5.90 -16.65
CA GLU A 56 -4.48 6.28 -15.55
C GLU A 56 -4.33 5.16 -14.51
N ILE A 57 -5.44 4.52 -14.12
CA ILE A 57 -5.46 3.39 -13.17
C ILE A 57 -4.68 2.20 -13.73
N ALA A 58 -4.89 1.85 -15.01
CA ALA A 58 -4.15 0.76 -15.66
C ALA A 58 -2.64 1.06 -15.75
N HIS A 59 -2.28 2.31 -16.03
CA HIS A 59 -0.89 2.74 -16.06
C HIS A 59 -0.24 2.64 -14.67
N ALA A 60 -0.91 3.15 -13.63
CA ALA A 60 -0.44 3.08 -12.26
C ALA A 60 -0.26 1.63 -11.78
N TYR A 61 -1.22 0.75 -12.06
CA TYR A 61 -1.12 -0.68 -11.75
C TYR A 61 0.11 -1.32 -12.40
N ARG A 62 0.41 -1.00 -13.67
CA ARG A 62 1.59 -1.53 -14.35
C ARG A 62 2.90 -1.12 -13.66
N ILE A 63 3.02 0.15 -13.26
CA ILE A 63 4.21 0.65 -12.55
C ILE A 63 4.41 -0.08 -11.22
N ILE A 64 3.34 -0.21 -10.43
CA ILE A 64 3.41 -0.88 -9.12
C ILE A 64 3.76 -2.36 -9.29
N ILE A 65 3.15 -3.06 -10.26
CA ILE A 65 3.46 -4.47 -10.52
C ILE A 65 4.88 -4.66 -11.01
N ASP A 66 5.40 -3.79 -11.88
CA ASP A 66 6.80 -3.83 -12.29
C ASP A 66 7.74 -3.64 -11.09
N TYR A 67 7.44 -2.67 -10.21
CA TYR A 67 8.20 -2.46 -8.99
C TYR A 67 8.18 -3.70 -8.07
N CYS A 68 7.02 -4.30 -7.83
CA CYS A 68 6.88 -5.46 -6.96
C CYS A 68 7.45 -6.76 -7.56
N ASN A 69 7.36 -6.95 -8.87
CA ASN A 69 7.85 -8.16 -9.55
C ASN A 69 9.37 -8.18 -9.67
N ASN A 70 10.01 -7.02 -9.73
CA ASN A 70 11.47 -6.90 -9.74
C ASN A 70 12.08 -7.05 -8.33
N TYR A 71 11.27 -7.33 -7.30
CA TYR A 71 11.76 -7.58 -5.96
C TYR A 71 12.24 -9.03 -5.82
N GLU A 72 13.48 -9.22 -5.38
CA GLU A 72 14.06 -10.55 -5.17
C GLU A 72 13.61 -11.14 -3.83
N TYR A 73 12.96 -12.30 -3.89
CA TYR A 73 12.55 -13.05 -2.69
C TYR A 73 13.56 -14.15 -2.40
N SER A 74 14.03 -14.23 -1.15
CA SER A 74 14.81 -15.39 -0.70
C SER A 74 13.92 -16.48 -0.13
N PHE A 75 14.05 -17.69 -0.67
CA PHE A 75 13.38 -18.90 -0.16
C PHE A 75 14.30 -19.77 0.71
N ARG A 76 15.49 -19.27 1.08
CA ARG A 76 16.38 -20.00 1.99
C ARG A 76 15.71 -20.13 3.35
N ARG A 77 15.83 -21.31 3.97
CA ARG A 77 15.21 -21.60 5.27
C ARG A 77 15.59 -20.59 6.35
N GLU A 78 16.82 -20.09 6.32
CA GLU A 78 17.31 -19.08 7.26
C GLU A 78 16.65 -17.70 7.05
N ASP A 79 16.48 -17.27 5.80
CA ASP A 79 15.82 -16.00 5.47
C ASP A 79 14.33 -16.06 5.79
N LEU A 80 13.67 -17.19 5.56
CA LEU A 80 12.27 -17.41 5.94
C LEU A 80 12.08 -17.42 7.47
N LYS A 81 12.99 -18.03 8.22
CA LYS A 81 12.99 -17.98 9.69
C LYS A 81 13.21 -16.56 10.20
N ARG A 82 14.08 -15.78 9.55
CA ARG A 82 14.32 -14.38 9.91
C ARG A 82 13.09 -13.50 9.65
N ALA A 83 12.43 -13.67 8.50
CA ALA A 83 11.19 -12.94 8.20
C ALA A 83 10.07 -13.26 9.21
N ARG A 84 9.93 -14.53 9.60
CA ARG A 84 9.01 -14.95 10.67
C ARG A 84 9.37 -14.35 12.02
N SER A 85 10.65 -14.44 12.37
CA SER A 85 11.19 -13.88 13.61
C SER A 85 11.01 -12.36 13.69
N TYR A 86 11.00 -11.64 12.57
CA TYR A 86 10.74 -10.20 12.56
C TYR A 86 9.28 -9.89 12.91
N LYS A 87 8.32 -10.65 12.36
CA LYS A 87 6.91 -10.53 12.73
C LYS A 87 6.67 -10.90 14.20
N GLU A 88 7.31 -11.98 14.66
CA GLU A 88 7.26 -12.40 16.07
C GLU A 88 7.94 -11.37 16.99
N TYR A 89 9.01 -10.70 16.53
CA TYR A 89 9.68 -9.61 17.24
C TYR A 89 8.82 -8.35 17.28
N GLU A 90 8.18 -7.96 16.18
CA GLU A 90 7.28 -6.82 16.11
C GLU A 90 6.07 -7.04 17.02
N GLU A 91 5.45 -8.22 16.98
CA GLU A 91 4.35 -8.60 17.88
C GLU A 91 4.80 -8.60 19.36
N TRP A 92 5.95 -9.18 19.67
CA TRP A 92 6.53 -9.17 21.02
C TRP A 92 6.89 -7.75 21.49
N TRP A 93 7.42 -6.92 20.61
CA TRP A 93 7.80 -5.55 20.89
C TRP A 93 6.56 -4.68 21.12
N HIS A 94 5.51 -4.83 20.30
CA HIS A 94 4.22 -4.18 20.50
C HIS A 94 3.51 -4.67 21.77
N GLU A 95 3.52 -5.96 22.06
CA GLU A 95 2.91 -6.52 23.28
C GLU A 95 3.62 -6.03 24.55
N ARG A 96 4.95 -5.87 24.50
CA ARG A 96 5.76 -5.55 25.67
C ARG A 96 6.01 -4.05 25.87
N PHE A 97 6.00 -3.28 24.78
CA PHE A 97 6.36 -1.86 24.79
C PHE A 97 5.41 -0.97 23.98
N GLY A 98 4.33 -1.50 23.40
CA GLY A 98 3.38 -0.72 22.59
C GLY A 98 2.65 0.39 23.35
N ASP A 99 2.46 0.22 24.67
CA ASP A 99 1.91 1.22 25.60
C ASP A 99 2.99 1.99 26.38
N ASP A 100 4.28 1.78 26.06
CA ASP A 100 5.37 2.42 26.79
C ASP A 100 5.44 3.92 26.45
N PRO A 101 5.44 4.83 27.44
CA PRO A 101 5.43 6.26 27.17
C PRO A 101 6.75 6.79 26.57
N ILE A 102 7.83 6.00 26.56
CA ILE A 102 9.13 6.37 25.98
C ILE A 102 9.28 5.82 24.54
N TRP A 103 8.68 4.66 24.23
CA TRP A 103 8.89 3.97 22.94
C TRP A 103 7.61 3.56 22.20
N GLY A 104 6.46 3.48 22.88
CA GLY A 104 5.13 3.23 22.32
C GLY A 104 4.55 4.48 21.65
N GLU A 105 3.67 4.26 20.68
CA GLU A 105 3.14 5.29 19.78
C GLU A 105 2.39 6.39 20.55
N GLY A 106 3.15 7.42 20.91
CA GLY A 106 2.73 8.51 21.76
C GLY A 106 1.52 9.26 21.21
N ASN A 107 0.45 9.18 21.99
CA ASN A 107 -0.61 10.17 22.15
C ASN A 107 -1.80 10.10 21.17
N ARG A 108 -2.77 9.24 21.49
CA ARG A 108 -4.19 9.49 21.19
C ARG A 108 -5.08 9.21 22.40
N ARG A 109 -5.50 10.32 23.05
CA ARG A 109 -6.87 10.66 23.55
C ARG A 109 -6.82 11.20 24.99
N LYS A 110 -7.10 12.50 25.17
CA LYS A 110 -8.40 13.13 25.47
C LYS A 110 -8.60 13.32 26.98
N ASN A 111 -8.55 14.58 27.42
CA ASN A 111 -9.41 15.07 28.49
C ASN A 111 -10.33 16.12 27.86
N ALA A 112 -11.45 15.66 27.30
CA ALA A 112 -12.70 16.40 27.40
C ALA A 112 -13.38 15.86 28.66
N GLU A 113 -14.03 16.75 29.41
CA GLU A 113 -14.77 16.56 30.67
C GLU A 113 -14.00 16.99 31.94
N GLY A 114 -14.51 18.09 32.51
CA GLY A 114 -13.98 18.87 33.64
C GLY A 114 -14.43 20.33 33.49
#